data_AF-A0AAJ1WFV1-F1
#
_entry.id   AF-A0AAJ1WFV1-F1
#
_cell.length_a   1.000
_cell.length_b   1.000
_cell.length_c   1.000
_cell.angle_alpha   90.00
_cell.angle_beta   90.00
_cell.angle_gamma   90.00
#
_symmetry.space_group_name_H-M   'P 1'
#
loop_
_entity.id
_entity.type
_entity.pdbx_description
1 polymer ?
#
loop_
_entity_poly.entity_id
_entity_poly.type
_entity_poly.pdbx_seq_one_letter_code
_entity_poly.pdbx_strand_id
1 'polypeptide(L)'
;MFFLKKFFIEKKSPYPKTHHPEYLKQVKGMLHHILDQKTSPLLEIVSKQKVKNMIDTDGASFTVPWFGQLMTGAQLMAHLIQINLWLDHYQINIID
;
A
#
# COMPACT_ATOMS: atom_id res chain seq x y z
N MET A 1 33.10 25.63 18.91
CA MET A 1 32.19 26.74 19.27
C MET A 1 31.16 26.92 18.17
N PHE A 2 29.92 26.54 18.48
CA PHE A 2 28.64 26.91 17.84
C PHE A 2 28.51 26.88 16.31
N PHE A 3 28.01 25.76 15.79
CA PHE A 3 26.83 25.80 14.92
C PHE A 3 25.80 24.81 15.48
N LEU A 4 25.10 25.24 16.53
CA LEU A 4 23.93 24.56 17.06
C LEU A 4 22.67 25.22 16.49
N LYS A 5 21.68 24.36 16.24
CA LYS A 5 20.23 24.60 16.18
C LYS A 5 19.63 25.13 14.89
N LYS A 6 19.09 24.19 14.11
CA LYS A 6 17.64 24.12 13.91
C LYS A 6 17.17 22.69 13.62
N PHE A 7 17.24 21.84 14.66
CA PHE A 7 16.34 20.68 14.72
C PHE A 7 14.95 21.26 14.95
N PHE A 8 14.26 21.60 13.85
CA PHE A 8 12.85 21.95 13.92
C PHE A 8 12.17 20.72 14.53
N ILE A 9 11.67 20.87 15.75
CA ILE A 9 10.51 20.11 16.17
C ILE A 9 9.43 20.52 15.18
N GLU A 10 9.29 19.73 14.10
CA GLU A 10 8.00 19.59 13.44
C GLU A 10 7.03 19.32 14.59
N LYS A 11 6.21 20.32 14.94
CA LYS A 11 4.93 20.02 15.58
C LYS A 11 4.39 18.92 14.68
N LYS A 12 4.16 17.71 15.20
CA LYS A 12 3.38 16.71 14.49
C LYS A 12 2.08 17.43 14.18
N SER A 13 1.99 18.04 13.01
CA SER A 13 0.77 18.62 12.51
C SER A 13 -0.17 17.43 12.58
N PRO A 14 -1.26 17.49 13.37
CA PRO A 14 -2.19 16.39 13.45
C PRO A 14 -2.96 16.44 12.13
N TYR A 15 -2.28 16.15 11.02
CA TYR A 15 -2.94 15.76 9.80
C TYR A 15 -3.84 14.61 10.20
N PRO A 16 -5.14 14.74 9.94
CA PRO A 16 -6.08 13.83 10.53
C PRO A 16 -5.70 12.44 10.04
N LYS A 17 -5.52 11.50 10.98
CA LYS A 17 -5.44 10.06 10.69
C LYS A 17 -6.84 9.58 10.29
N THR A 18 -7.49 10.28 9.37
CA THR A 18 -8.77 9.88 8.83
C THR A 18 -8.49 8.81 7.82
N HIS A 19 -8.84 7.59 8.19
CA HIS A 19 -9.21 6.58 7.20
C HIS A 19 -10.36 7.15 6.39
N HIS A 20 -10.05 7.88 5.31
CA HIS A 20 -11.07 8.45 4.44
C HIS A 20 -11.76 7.28 3.74
N PRO A 21 -13.07 7.04 3.99
CA PRO A 21 -13.77 5.88 3.45
C PRO A 21 -13.75 5.87 1.92
N GLU A 22 -13.80 7.06 1.31
CA GLU A 22 -13.66 7.23 -0.15
C GLU A 22 -12.28 6.81 -0.67
N TYR A 23 -11.21 7.08 0.08
CA TYR A 23 -9.86 6.65 -0.30
C TYR A 23 -9.75 5.13 -0.28
N LEU A 24 -10.24 4.49 0.78
CA LEU A 24 -10.27 3.03 0.88
C LEU A 24 -11.06 2.43 -0.29
N LYS A 25 -12.25 2.97 -0.59
CA LYS A 25 -13.09 2.52 -1.70
C LYS A 25 -12.35 2.59 -3.05
N GLN A 26 -11.67 3.69 -3.32
CA GLN A 26 -10.89 3.86 -4.56
C GLN A 26 -9.73 2.86 -4.63
N VAL A 27 -8.97 2.71 -3.55
CA VAL A 27 -7.85 1.78 -3.46
C VAL A 27 -8.31 0.33 -3.62
N LYS A 28 -9.43 -0.06 -3.00
CA LYS A 28 -10.05 -1.37 -3.20
C LYS A 28 -10.44 -1.61 -4.66
N GLY A 29 -11.07 -0.62 -5.30
CA GLY A 29 -11.47 -0.71 -6.69
C GLY A 29 -10.30 -0.89 -7.65
N MET A 30 -9.23 -0.09 -7.46
CA MET A 30 -8.01 -0.20 -8.25
C MET A 30 -7.32 -1.55 -8.05
N LEU A 31 -7.20 -2.01 -6.80
CA LEU A 31 -6.55 -3.29 -6.52
C LEU A 31 -7.38 -4.48 -7.04
N HIS A 32 -8.71 -4.42 -6.97
CA HIS A 32 -9.58 -5.40 -7.62
C HIS A 32 -9.34 -5.45 -9.13
N HIS A 33 -9.28 -4.29 -9.78
CA HIS A 33 -9.04 -4.21 -11.21
C HIS A 33 -7.69 -4.84 -11.59
N ILE A 34 -6.64 -4.58 -10.82
CA ILE A 34 -5.31 -5.20 -11.00
C ILE A 34 -5.40 -6.73 -10.84
N LEU A 35 -6.11 -7.22 -9.82
CA LEU A 35 -6.27 -8.67 -9.60
C LEU A 35 -7.06 -9.38 -10.71
N ASP A 36 -7.97 -8.68 -11.40
CA ASP A 36 -8.74 -9.24 -12.51
C ASP A 36 -7.90 -9.36 -13.78
N GLN A 37 -6.85 -8.56 -13.92
CA GLN A 37 -5.86 -8.69 -15.00
C GLN A 37 -4.94 -9.87 -14.71
N LYS A 38 -5.17 -11.01 -15.40
CA LYS A 38 -4.34 -12.22 -15.24
C LYS A 38 -2.86 -12.02 -15.56
N THR A 39 -2.55 -11.02 -16.39
CA THR A 39 -1.19 -10.65 -16.80
C THR A 39 -0.58 -9.57 -15.91
N SER A 40 -1.22 -9.21 -14.80
CA SER A 40 -0.67 -8.23 -13.88
C SER A 40 0.63 -8.76 -13.25
N PRO A 41 1.74 -8.00 -13.34
CA PRO A 41 3.03 -8.42 -12.77
C PRO A 41 2.99 -8.54 -11.24
N LEU A 42 2.01 -7.88 -10.59
CA LEU A 42 1.78 -8.06 -9.16
C LEU A 42 1.50 -9.52 -8.80
N LEU A 43 0.79 -10.27 -9.66
CA LEU A 43 0.41 -11.67 -9.38
C LEU A 43 1.62 -12.62 -9.35
N GLU A 44 2.79 -12.20 -9.82
CA GLU A 44 4.03 -12.96 -9.76
C GLU A 44 4.64 -12.97 -8.35
N ILE A 45 4.41 -11.91 -7.57
CA ILE A 45 5.02 -11.72 -6.25
C ILE A 45 4.04 -11.90 -5.08
N VAL A 46 2.72 -11.84 -5.33
CA VAL A 46 1.71 -12.02 -4.28
C VAL A 46 0.63 -13.03 -4.66
N SER A 47 0.10 -13.72 -3.65
CA SER A 47 -1.04 -14.62 -3.83
C SER A 47 -2.33 -13.84 -4.07
N LYS A 48 -2.95 -14.02 -5.24
CA LYS A 48 -4.27 -13.43 -5.59
C LYS A 48 -5.31 -13.64 -4.50
N GLN A 49 -5.38 -14.85 -3.92
CA GLN A 49 -6.38 -15.17 -2.88
C GLN A 49 -6.15 -14.38 -1.59
N LYS A 50 -4.88 -14.18 -1.18
CA LYS A 50 -4.55 -13.40 0.01
C LYS A 50 -4.89 -11.92 -0.17
N VAL A 51 -4.58 -11.36 -1.34
CA VAL A 51 -4.90 -9.96 -1.65
C VAL A 51 -6.42 -9.78 -1.74
N LYS A 52 -7.14 -10.72 -2.37
CA LYS A 52 -8.60 -10.70 -2.41
C LYS A 52 -9.21 -10.71 -1.01
N ASN A 53 -8.78 -11.64 -0.15
CA ASN A 53 -9.25 -11.69 1.24
C ASN A 53 -8.96 -10.39 2.00
N MET A 54 -7.83 -9.73 1.73
CA MET A 54 -7.50 -8.43 2.32
C MET A 54 -8.48 -7.34 1.87
N ILE A 55 -8.84 -7.31 0.58
CA ILE A 55 -9.83 -6.35 0.06
C ILE A 55 -11.22 -6.62 0.65
N ASP A 56 -11.63 -7.88 0.70
CA ASP A 56 -12.95 -8.30 1.19
C ASP A 56 -13.16 -7.99 2.69
N THR A 57 -12.06 -7.95 3.46
CA THR A 57 -12.08 -7.65 4.90
C THR A 57 -11.68 -6.21 5.25
N ASP A 58 -11.61 -5.31 4.26
CA ASP A 58 -11.15 -3.93 4.45
C ASP A 58 -9.77 -3.81 5.12
N GLY A 59 -8.93 -4.83 4.95
CA GLY A 59 -7.62 -4.93 5.58
C GLY A 59 -7.59 -5.54 6.97
N ALA A 60 -8.75 -5.90 7.54
CA ALA A 60 -8.83 -6.51 8.87
C ALA A 60 -8.22 -7.92 8.91
N SER A 61 -8.17 -8.65 7.79
CA SER A 61 -7.52 -9.96 7.72
C SER A 61 -6.00 -9.89 7.87
N PHE A 62 -5.40 -8.71 7.75
CA PHE A 62 -3.96 -8.50 7.85
C PHE A 62 -3.60 -8.03 9.26
N THR A 63 -3.44 -8.99 10.17
CA THR A 63 -3.14 -8.74 11.59
C THR A 63 -1.66 -8.44 11.85
N VAL A 64 -0.77 -8.86 10.95
CA VAL A 64 0.66 -8.58 11.00
C VAL A 64 0.94 -7.41 10.06
N PRO A 65 1.36 -6.25 10.58
CA PRO A 65 1.55 -5.09 9.73
C PRO A 65 2.84 -5.22 8.90
N TRP A 66 2.76 -4.82 7.63
CA TRP A 66 3.78 -5.11 6.60
C TRP A 66 5.13 -4.43 6.88
N PHE A 67 5.11 -3.21 7.41
CA PHE A 67 6.30 -2.45 7.79
C PHE A 67 6.19 -1.94 9.22
N GLY A 68 6.52 -2.80 10.20
CA GLY A 68 6.30 -2.49 11.62
C GLY A 68 4.84 -2.06 11.87
N GLN A 69 4.55 -1.27 12.89
CA GLN A 69 3.17 -0.85 13.24
C GLN A 69 2.49 0.13 12.25
N LEU A 70 3.09 0.44 11.10
CA LEU A 70 2.80 1.66 10.34
C LEU A 70 1.92 1.50 9.10
N MET A 71 1.79 0.29 8.55
CA MET A 71 1.01 0.05 7.33
C MET A 71 -0.09 -0.97 7.56
N THR A 72 -1.32 -0.49 7.74
CA THR A 72 -2.52 -1.35 7.88
C THR A 72 -3.56 -1.04 6.81
N GLY A 73 -4.25 -2.08 6.35
CA GLY A 73 -5.37 -2.01 5.40
C GLY A 73 -5.14 -1.16 4.15
N ALA A 74 -5.70 0.05 4.13
CA ALA A 74 -5.66 0.95 2.97
C ALA A 74 -4.24 1.28 2.50
N GLN A 75 -3.30 1.47 3.42
CA GLN A 75 -1.93 1.84 3.08
C GLN A 75 -1.19 0.68 2.41
N LEU A 76 -1.40 -0.54 2.90
CA LEU A 76 -0.83 -1.74 2.29
C LEU A 76 -1.41 -1.96 0.88
N MET A 77 -2.73 -1.82 0.72
CA MET A 77 -3.36 -1.92 -0.60
C MET A 77 -2.80 -0.88 -1.57
N ALA A 78 -2.65 0.38 -1.15
CA ALA A 78 -2.04 1.42 -1.96
C ALA A 78 -0.58 1.12 -2.33
N HIS A 79 0.17 0.52 -1.41
CA HIS A 79 1.54 0.11 -1.67
C HIS A 79 1.63 -1.01 -2.72
N LEU A 80 0.74 -2.01 -2.67
CA LEU A 80 0.67 -3.05 -3.70
C LEU A 80 0.33 -2.48 -5.07
N ILE A 81 -0.57 -1.49 -5.14
CA ILE A 81 -0.87 -0.77 -6.38
C ILE A 81 0.39 -0.08 -6.91
N GLN A 82 1.13 0.62 -6.06
CA GLN A 82 2.37 1.30 -6.46
C GLN A 82 3.42 0.32 -7.00
N ILE A 83 3.58 -0.84 -6.35
CA ILE A 83 4.48 -1.89 -6.83
C ILE A 83 4.04 -2.37 -8.22
N ASN A 84 2.75 -2.68 -8.42
CA ASN A 84 2.25 -3.09 -9.72
C ASN A 84 2.53 -2.05 -10.81
N LEU A 85 2.22 -0.78 -10.53
CA LEU A 85 2.44 0.31 -11.49
C LEU A 85 3.92 0.49 -11.82
N TRP A 86 4.81 0.32 -10.84
CA TRP A 86 6.24 0.40 -11.07
C TRP A 86 6.74 -0.75 -11.95
N LEU A 87 6.32 -1.98 -11.66
CA LEU A 87 6.67 -3.15 -12.47
C LEU A 87 6.17 -3.03 -13.91
N ASP A 88 4.93 -2.59 -14.08
CA ASP A 88 4.33 -2.35 -15.39
C ASP A 88 5.03 -1.19 -16.11
N HIS A 89 5.31 -0.08 -15.44
CA HIS A 89 5.96 1.07 -16.08
C HIS A 89 7.37 0.73 -16.61
N TYR A 90 8.14 -0.04 -15.85
CA TYR A 90 9.50 -0.40 -16.22
C TYR A 90 9.61 -1.74 -16.96
N GLN A 91 8.48 -2.41 -17.23
CA GLN A 91 8.42 -3.72 -17.90
C GLN A 91 9.39 -4.74 -17.26
N ILE A 92 9.41 -4.77 -15.93
CA ILE A 92 10.33 -5.60 -15.16
C ILE A 92 9.79 -7.02 -15.15
N ASN A 93 10.55 -7.97 -15.71
CA ASN A 93 10.30 -9.38 -15.51
C ASN A 93 11.02 -9.85 -14.24
N ILE A 94 10.27 -10.40 -13.29
CA ILE A 94 10.81 -10.86 -11.99
C ILE A 94 11.01 -12.38 -11.99
N ILE A 95 10.44 -13.08 -12.98
CA ILE A 95 10.56 -14.52 -13.13
C ILE A 95 11.50 -14.80 -14.32
N ASP A 96 12.73 -15.22 -14.00
CA ASP A 96 13.64 -15.84 -14.97
C ASP A 96 13.23 -17.30 -15.27
#